data_AF-A0A7S0DQU1-F1
#
_entry.id   AF-A0A7S0DQU1-F1
#
_cell.length_a   1.000
_cell.length_b   1.000
_cell.length_c   1.000
_cell.angle_alpha   90.00
_cell.angle_beta   90.00
_cell.angle_gamma   90.00
#
_symmetry.space_group_name_H-M   'P 1'
#
loop_
_entity.id
_entity.type
_entity.pdbx_description
1 polymer ?
#
loop_
_entity_poly.entity_id
_entity_poly.type
_entity_poly.pdbx_seq_one_letter_code
_entity_poly.pdbx_strand_id
1 'polypeptide(L)'
;VVSPLISLMKDQVDHFVRQGAAVALHSSLEGYETKAILNQVRKQDKELKLLFVSPERFTNERFLSLIQSVPISLFAIDEAHCISEWGHAFRPDYLKLPRVIQRLRANGNHDMKTLLLTATCSKEVEK
;
A
#
# COMPACT_ATOMS: atom_id res chain seq x y z
N VAL A 1 -2.17 -2.79 -0.87
CA VAL A 1 -0.92 -3.08 -1.61
C VAL A 1 -0.08 -1.82 -1.59
N VAL A 2 1.16 -1.89 -1.10
CA VAL A 2 2.14 -0.80 -1.24
C VAL A 2 3.01 -1.13 -2.45
N SER A 3 3.05 -0.24 -3.44
CA SER A 3 3.83 -0.43 -4.69
C SER A 3 4.49 0.88 -5.12
N PRO A 4 5.72 0.86 -5.65
CA PRO A 4 6.43 2.10 -5.99
C PRO A 4 6.11 2.63 -7.40
N LEU A 5 5.47 1.84 -8.26
CA LEU A 5 5.28 2.16 -9.68
C LEU A 5 3.86 2.63 -9.97
N ILE A 6 3.67 3.95 -10.04
CA ILE A 6 2.36 4.58 -10.28
C ILE A 6 1.73 4.13 -11.60
N SER A 7 2.52 3.98 -12.67
CA SER A 7 2.01 3.49 -13.96
C SER A 7 1.41 2.09 -13.84
N LEU A 8 2.12 1.18 -13.15
CA LEU A 8 1.63 -0.18 -12.93
C LEU A 8 0.38 -0.22 -12.05
N MET A 9 0.33 0.62 -11.01
CA MET A 9 -0.86 0.76 -10.17
C MET A 9 -2.08 1.18 -11.00
N LYS A 10 -1.90 2.10 -11.98
CA LYS A 10 -2.99 2.53 -12.88
C LYS A 10 -3.45 1.40 -13.76
N ASP A 11 -2.52 0.70 -14.43
CA ASP A 11 -2.86 -0.44 -15.29
C ASP A 11 -3.61 -1.54 -14.51
N GLN A 12 -3.18 -1.82 -13.28
CA GLN A 12 -3.83 -2.79 -12.39
C GLN A 12 -5.21 -2.31 -11.93
N VAL A 13 -5.36 -1.05 -11.55
CA VAL A 13 -6.67 -0.47 -11.20
C VAL A 13 -7.61 -0.55 -12.41
N ASP A 14 -7.18 -0.14 -13.60
CA ASP A 14 -7.99 -0.17 -14.82
C ASP A 14 -8.49 -1.59 -15.16
N HIS A 15 -7.70 -2.62 -14.84
CA HIS A 15 -8.13 -4.01 -14.97
C HIS A 15 -9.33 -4.35 -14.07
N PHE A 16 -9.34 -3.82 -12.84
CA PHE A 16 -10.38 -4.07 -11.82
C PHE A 16 -11.47 -2.98 -11.77
N VAL A 17 -11.32 -1.86 -12.48
CA VAL A 17 -12.28 -0.73 -12.50
C VAL A 17 -13.64 -1.17 -13.01
N ARG A 18 -13.69 -2.09 -13.99
CA ARG A 18 -14.96 -2.67 -14.47
C ARG A 18 -15.77 -3.37 -13.38
N GLN A 19 -15.13 -3.71 -12.26
CA GLN A 19 -15.75 -4.34 -11.09
C GLN A 19 -15.83 -3.38 -9.89
N GLY A 20 -15.34 -2.14 -9.99
CA GLY A 20 -15.27 -1.19 -8.87
C GLY A 20 -14.37 -1.63 -7.71
N ALA A 21 -13.56 -2.67 -7.92
CA ALA A 21 -12.93 -3.41 -6.83
C ALA A 21 -11.59 -2.83 -6.37
N ALA A 22 -10.97 -1.92 -7.13
CA ALA A 22 -9.65 -1.38 -6.83
C ALA A 22 -9.55 0.13 -7.02
N VAL A 23 -8.75 0.78 -6.18
CA VAL A 23 -8.35 2.19 -6.33
C VAL A 23 -6.87 2.37 -5.98
N ALA A 24 -6.25 3.43 -6.52
CA ALA A 24 -4.85 3.77 -6.27
C ALA A 24 -4.72 5.15 -5.65
N LEU A 25 -3.98 5.25 -4.54
CA LEU A 25 -3.64 6.50 -3.85
C LEU A 25 -2.14 6.80 -4.05
N HIS A 26 -1.84 7.80 -4.87
CA HIS A 26 -0.46 8.23 -5.14
C HIS A 26 -0.34 9.77 -5.17
N SER A 27 0.88 10.27 -5.35
CA SER A 27 1.21 11.71 -5.36
C SER A 27 0.65 12.46 -6.57
N SER A 28 0.49 11.83 -7.73
CA SER A 28 -0.05 12.46 -8.95
C SER A 28 -1.57 12.66 -8.99
N LEU A 29 -2.30 12.33 -7.92
CA LEU A 29 -3.75 12.55 -7.87
C LEU A 29 -4.07 14.01 -7.52
N GLU A 30 -5.15 14.51 -8.10
CA GLU A 30 -5.76 15.76 -7.69
C GLU A 30 -6.38 15.66 -6.29
N GLY A 31 -6.61 16.81 -5.68
CA GLY A 31 -7.14 16.90 -4.31
C GLY A 31 -8.53 16.27 -4.18
N TYR A 32 -9.39 16.42 -5.19
CA TYR A 32 -10.74 15.84 -5.18
C TYR A 32 -10.72 14.31 -5.28
N GLU A 33 -9.85 13.76 -6.13
CA GLU A 33 -9.67 12.31 -6.30
C GLU A 33 -9.16 11.68 -5.01
N THR A 34 -8.13 12.29 -4.41
CA THR A 34 -7.61 11.89 -3.10
C THR A 34 -8.73 11.87 -2.05
N LYS A 35 -9.55 12.93 -1.99
CA LYS A 35 -10.64 13.03 -1.02
C LYS A 35 -11.71 11.97 -1.26
N ALA A 36 -12.04 11.67 -2.51
CA ALA A 36 -13.00 10.63 -2.86
C ALA A 36 -12.53 9.24 -2.37
N ILE A 37 -11.27 8.88 -2.66
CA ILE A 37 -10.68 7.60 -2.21
C ILE A 37 -10.66 7.51 -0.69
N LEU A 38 -10.19 8.55 0.02
CA LEU A 38 -10.14 8.54 1.49
C LEU A 38 -11.55 8.44 2.10
N ASN A 39 -12.56 9.03 1.47
CA ASN A 39 -13.94 8.88 1.90
C ASN A 39 -14.47 7.46 1.68
N GLN A 40 -14.13 6.81 0.57
CA GLN A 40 -14.50 5.43 0.29
C GLN A 40 -13.90 4.47 1.33
N VAL A 41 -12.60 4.64 1.62
CA VAL A 41 -11.89 3.90 2.68
C VAL A 41 -12.52 4.15 4.05
N ARG A 42 -12.81 5.41 4.39
CA ARG A 42 -13.43 5.76 5.68
C ARG A 42 -14.81 5.13 5.86
N LYS A 43 -15.60 5.08 4.79
CA LYS A 43 -16.94 4.48 4.79
C LYS A 43 -16.92 2.95 4.74
N GLN A 44 -15.73 2.34 4.59
CA GLN A 44 -15.55 0.90 4.42
C GLN A 44 -16.48 0.36 3.32
N ASP A 45 -16.45 1.04 2.16
CA ASP A 45 -17.23 0.65 1.00
C ASP A 45 -17.01 -0.83 0.68
N LYS A 46 -18.10 -1.61 0.63
CA LYS A 46 -18.04 -3.05 0.46
C LYS A 46 -17.53 -3.46 -0.91
N GLU A 47 -17.66 -2.60 -1.91
CA GLU A 47 -17.14 -2.87 -3.26
C GLU A 47 -15.62 -2.68 -3.32
N LEU A 48 -15.04 -1.86 -2.44
CA LEU A 48 -13.59 -1.65 -2.41
C LEU A 48 -12.87 -2.88 -1.83
N LYS A 49 -12.22 -3.66 -2.70
CA LYS A 49 -11.45 -4.86 -2.32
C LYS A 49 -9.94 -4.61 -2.26
N LEU A 50 -9.43 -3.70 -3.09
CA LEU A 50 -8.01 -3.44 -3.27
C LEU A 50 -7.71 -1.95 -3.18
N LEU A 51 -6.83 -1.59 -2.26
CA LEU A 51 -6.25 -0.25 -2.18
C LEU A 51 -4.76 -0.33 -2.51
N PHE A 52 -4.36 0.24 -3.64
CA PHE A 52 -2.97 0.48 -3.97
C PHE A 52 -2.54 1.81 -3.36
N VAL A 53 -1.36 1.87 -2.74
CA VAL A 53 -0.84 3.10 -2.14
C VAL A 53 0.65 3.22 -2.44
N SER A 54 1.09 4.40 -2.87
CA SER A 54 2.52 4.65 -3.02
C SER A 54 3.21 4.79 -1.64
N PRO A 55 4.50 4.44 -1.50
CA PRO A 55 5.20 4.46 -0.21
C PRO A 55 5.16 5.83 0.48
N GLU A 56 5.32 6.90 -0.28
CA GLU A 56 5.32 8.27 0.23
C GLU A 56 3.93 8.70 0.74
N ARG A 57 2.84 8.14 0.17
CA ARG A 57 1.47 8.39 0.66
C ARG A 57 1.14 7.51 1.86
N PHE A 58 1.63 6.27 1.85
CA PHE A 58 1.38 5.32 2.92
C PHE A 58 1.99 5.78 4.25
N THR A 59 3.14 6.45 4.20
CA THR A 59 3.84 6.95 5.40
C THR A 59 3.29 8.27 5.95
N ASN A 60 2.24 8.81 5.33
CA ASN A 60 1.57 10.03 5.79
C ASN A 60 0.73 9.75 7.06
N GLU A 61 0.97 10.48 8.15
CA GLU A 61 0.26 10.25 9.42
C GLU A 61 -1.27 10.40 9.34
N ARG A 62 -1.81 11.27 8.47
CA ARG A 62 -3.26 11.39 8.28
C ARG A 62 -3.84 10.13 7.63
N PHE A 63 -3.13 9.58 6.65
CA PHE A 63 -3.51 8.31 6.03
C PHE A 63 -3.37 7.15 7.02
N LEU A 64 -2.27 7.10 7.78
CA LEU A 64 -2.05 6.07 8.79
C LEU A 64 -3.11 6.07 9.89
N SER A 65 -3.54 7.26 10.31
CA SER A 65 -4.62 7.42 11.31
C SER A 65 -5.96 6.92 10.79
N LEU A 66 -6.23 7.11 9.49
CA LEU A 66 -7.42 6.57 8.84
C LEU A 66 -7.35 5.04 8.73
N ILE A 67 -6.25 4.50 8.23
CA ILE A 67 -6.16 3.07 7.89
C ILE A 67 -6.09 2.18 9.14
N GLN A 68 -5.71 2.74 10.30
CA GLN A 68 -5.74 2.03 11.59
C GLN A 68 -7.13 1.56 12.02
N SER A 69 -8.19 2.24 11.61
CA SER A 69 -9.57 1.86 11.95
C SER A 69 -10.24 0.99 10.89
N VAL A 70 -9.51 0.62 9.83
CA VAL A 70 -10.01 -0.18 8.72
C VAL A 70 -9.58 -1.64 8.93
N PRO A 71 -10.49 -2.62 8.81
CA PRO A 71 -10.12 -4.03 8.83
C PRO A 71 -9.38 -4.41 7.53
N ILE A 72 -8.20 -4.98 7.67
CA ILE A 72 -7.30 -5.37 6.58
C ILE A 72 -7.05 -6.87 6.68
N SER A 73 -7.46 -7.61 5.65
CA SER A 73 -7.21 -9.05 5.55
C SER A 73 -5.76 -9.37 5.13
N LEU A 74 -5.22 -8.57 4.21
CA LEU A 74 -3.90 -8.77 3.62
C LEU A 74 -3.17 -7.44 3.38
N PHE A 75 -1.93 -7.38 3.86
CA PHE A 75 -0.99 -6.31 3.55
C PHE A 75 0.08 -6.82 2.58
N ALA A 76 0.01 -6.41 1.32
CA ALA A 76 1.00 -6.75 0.31
C ALA A 76 2.01 -5.62 0.11
N ILE A 77 3.29 -5.97 0.08
CA ILE A 77 4.42 -5.13 -0.30
C ILE A 77 4.92 -5.62 -1.65
N ASP A 78 4.71 -4.81 -2.68
CA ASP A 78 5.20 -5.05 -4.03
C ASP A 78 6.59 -4.45 -4.20
N GLU A 79 7.38 -5.00 -5.12
CA GLU A 79 8.81 -4.67 -5.29
C GLU A 79 9.58 -4.63 -3.97
N ALA A 80 9.40 -5.67 -3.14
CA ALA A 80 9.99 -5.76 -1.80
C ALA A 80 11.52 -5.61 -1.79
N HIS A 81 12.19 -5.83 -2.92
CA HIS A 81 13.62 -5.55 -3.07
C HIS A 81 13.98 -4.07 -2.83
N CYS A 82 13.04 -3.13 -2.96
CA CYS A 82 13.22 -1.72 -2.63
C CYS A 82 13.54 -1.45 -1.16
N ILE A 83 13.32 -2.42 -0.26
CA ILE A 83 13.67 -2.33 1.17
C ILE A 83 15.20 -2.33 1.37
N SER A 84 15.95 -3.05 0.54
CA SER A 84 17.40 -3.20 0.72
C SER A 84 18.14 -1.96 0.21
N GLU A 85 18.94 -1.34 1.09
CA GLU A 85 19.81 -0.19 0.76
C GLU A 85 20.87 -0.52 -0.30
N TRP A 86 21.20 -1.81 -0.44
CA TRP A 86 22.16 -2.33 -1.40
C TRP A 86 21.50 -2.74 -2.73
N GLY A 87 20.17 -2.65 -2.80
CA GLY A 87 19.39 -2.86 -4.01
C GLY A 87 19.47 -1.67 -4.96
N HIS A 88 19.56 -1.96 -6.26
CA HIS A 88 19.61 -0.97 -7.35
C HIS A 88 18.41 -0.02 -7.43
N ALA A 89 17.30 -0.33 -6.73
CA ALA A 89 16.07 0.44 -6.72
C ALA A 89 15.63 0.84 -5.29
N PHE A 90 16.57 1.01 -4.36
CA PHE A 90 16.29 1.40 -2.98
C PHE A 90 15.29 2.57 -2.86
N ARG A 91 14.36 2.45 -1.91
CA ARG A 91 13.35 3.48 -1.59
C ARG A 91 13.28 3.65 -0.07
N PRO A 92 13.80 4.77 0.50
CA PRO A 92 13.83 4.98 1.95
C PRO A 92 12.48 4.85 2.66
N ASP A 93 11.37 5.19 1.99
CA ASP A 93 10.03 5.06 2.58
C ASP A 93 9.62 3.61 2.90
N TYR A 94 10.23 2.61 2.24
CA TYR A 94 10.00 1.20 2.56
C TYR A 94 10.54 0.81 3.94
N LEU A 95 11.60 1.48 4.44
CA LEU A 95 12.16 1.23 5.77
C LEU A 95 11.16 1.53 6.90
N LYS A 96 10.14 2.34 6.63
CA LYS A 96 9.08 2.67 7.60
C LYS A 96 7.99 1.60 7.69
N LEU A 97 7.87 0.73 6.69
CA LEU A 97 6.77 -0.25 6.59
C LEU A 97 6.72 -1.24 7.77
N PRO A 98 7.84 -1.82 8.27
CA PRO A 98 7.78 -2.75 9.39
C PRO A 98 7.12 -2.15 10.64
N ARG A 99 7.48 -0.90 10.99
CA ARG A 99 6.90 -0.18 12.13
C ARG A 99 5.42 0.08 11.93
N VAL A 100 5.00 0.44 10.71
CA VAL A 100 3.58 0.67 10.40
C VAL A 100 2.80 -0.64 10.50
N ILE A 101 3.32 -1.75 9.95
CA ILE A 101 2.65 -3.06 10.02
C ILE A 101 2.43 -3.49 11.47
N GLN A 102 3.42 -3.30 12.34
CA GLN A 102 3.26 -3.53 13.79
C GLN A 102 2.16 -2.65 14.40
N ARG A 103 2.14 -1.35 14.06
CA ARG A 103 1.10 -0.42 14.51
C ARG A 103 -0.29 -0.84 14.02
N LEU A 104 -0.43 -1.33 12.79
CA LEU A 104 -1.72 -1.80 12.28
C LEU A 104 -2.18 -3.05 13.04
N ARG A 105 -1.30 -4.03 13.24
CA ARG A 105 -1.61 -5.25 14.00
C ARG A 105 -2.04 -4.96 15.43
N ALA A 106 -1.38 -4.01 16.10
CA ALA A 106 -1.74 -3.58 17.45
C ALA A 106 -3.12 -2.88 17.52
N ASN A 107 -3.61 -2.30 16.41
CA ASN A 107 -4.86 -1.56 16.34
C ASN A 107 -5.96 -2.37 15.62
N GLY A 108 -6.23 -3.58 16.09
CA GLY A 108 -7.36 -4.39 15.64
C GLY A 108 -7.09 -5.31 14.44
N ASN A 109 -6.01 -5.08 13.68
CA ASN A 109 -5.62 -5.93 12.55
C ASN A 109 -4.68 -7.10 12.94
N HIS A 110 -4.93 -7.74 14.08
CA HIS A 110 -4.05 -8.76 14.66
C HIS A 110 -3.84 -9.98 13.74
N ASP A 111 -4.87 -10.41 13.01
CA ASP A 111 -4.82 -11.55 12.08
C ASP A 111 -4.35 -11.20 10.66
N MET A 112 -4.06 -9.92 10.40
CA MET A 112 -3.65 -9.43 9.09
C MET A 112 -2.39 -10.14 8.61
N LYS A 113 -2.49 -10.80 7.46
CA LYS A 113 -1.34 -11.44 6.79
C LYS A 113 -0.50 -10.39 6.08
N THR A 114 0.80 -10.67 5.97
CA THR A 114 1.74 -9.82 5.22
C THR A 114 2.35 -10.65 4.11
N LEU A 115 2.31 -10.12 2.89
CA LEU A 115 2.89 -10.74 1.70
C LEU A 115 3.95 -9.80 1.14
N LEU A 116 5.14 -10.32 0.86
CA LEU A 116 6.21 -9.61 0.19
C LEU A 116 6.40 -10.23 -1.19
N LEU A 117 6.36 -9.40 -2.24
CA LEU A 117 6.54 -9.83 -3.62
C LEU A 117 7.70 -9.07 -4.24
N THR A 118 8.54 -9.77 -4.99
CA THR A 118 9.59 -9.15 -5.80
C THR A 118 9.96 -10.08 -6.95
N ALA A 119 10.23 -9.52 -8.12
CA ALA A 119 10.79 -10.27 -9.24
C ALA A 119 12.31 -10.49 -9.11
N THR A 120 12.99 -9.65 -8.32
CA THR A 120 14.43 -9.72 -8.10
C THR A 120 14.75 -9.90 -6.61
N CYS A 121 15.58 -10.88 -6.30
CA CYS A 121 16.04 -11.14 -4.94
C CYS A 121 17.52 -11.56 -4.99
N SER A 122 18.42 -10.63 -4.70
CA SER A 122 19.82 -10.98 -4.47
C SER A 122 19.99 -11.53 -3.05
N LYS A 123 21.10 -12.24 -2.77
CA LYS A 123 21.39 -12.75 -1.42
C LYS A 123 21.49 -11.66 -0.35
N GLU A 124 21.71 -10.41 -0.75
CA GLU A 124 21.76 -9.22 0.11
C GLU A 124 20.37 -8.63 0.35
N VAL A 125 19.39 -8.94 -0.50
CA VAL A 125 17.98 -8.54 -0.36
C VAL A 125 17.18 -9.57 0.45
N GLU A 126 17.60 -10.84 0.46
CA GLU A 126 16.93 -11.93 1.19
C GLU A 126 17.12 -11.86 2.72
N LYS A 127 18.21 -11.23 3.18
CA LYS A 127 18.58 -11.14 4.61
C LYS A 127 17.91 -9.96 5.30
#